data_AF-A0A7I8J8A6-F1
#
_entry.id   AF-A0A7I8J8A6-F1
#
_cell.length_a   1.000
_cell.length_b   1.000
_cell.length_c   1.000
_cell.angle_alpha   90.00
_cell.angle_beta   90.00
_cell.angle_gamma   90.00
#
_symmetry.space_group_name_H-M   'P 1'
#
loop_
_entity.id
_entity.type
_entity.pdbx_description
1 polymer ?
#
loop_
_entity_poly.entity_id
_entity_poly.type
_entity_poly.pdbx_seq_one_letter_code
_entity_poly.pdbx_strand_id
1 'polypeptide(L)' 'MLYPVSASYGLPVFFSLERAAAPYFGIKAYGVHMNGYIEKDEKKYLWIGKRSESKPTYPGMLDHLVAGGLVIISEG' A
#
# COMPACT_ATOMS: atom_id res chain seq x y z
N MET A 1 1.80 -12.61 -2.68
CA MET A 1 2.81 -11.54 -2.40
C MET A 1 3.11 -11.57 -0.91
N LEU A 2 4.36 -11.42 -0.48
CA LEU A 2 4.75 -11.65 0.93
C LEU A 2 4.96 -10.35 1.71
N TYR A 3 4.35 -10.25 2.89
CA TYR A 3 4.60 -9.21 3.88
C TYR A 3 5.61 -9.65 4.95
N PRO A 4 6.46 -8.72 5.43
CA PRO A 4 7.33 -8.99 6.57
C PRO A 4 6.52 -9.07 7.86
N VAL A 5 6.81 -10.06 8.70
CA VAL A 5 6.34 -10.09 10.09
C VAL A 5 7.48 -9.65 10.99
N SER A 6 7.33 -8.46 11.58
CA SER A 6 8.29 -7.87 12.52
C SER A 6 7.55 -7.20 13.69
N ALA A 7 8.27 -6.89 14.77
CA ALA A 7 7.69 -6.20 15.93
C ALA A 7 7.27 -4.75 15.60
N SER A 8 8.03 -4.07 14.75
CA SER A 8 7.73 -2.74 14.20
C SER A 8 8.49 -2.49 12.89
N TYR A 9 8.17 -1.36 12.25
CA TYR A 9 8.80 -0.93 11.01
C TYR A 9 10.31 -0.77 11.18
N GLY A 10 11.10 -1.33 10.26
CA GLY A 10 12.56 -1.26 10.26
C GLY A 10 13.27 -2.20 11.24
N LEU A 11 12.54 -2.94 12.09
CA LEU A 11 13.12 -3.99 12.93
C LEU A 11 13.29 -5.31 12.15
N PRO A 12 14.14 -6.23 12.65
CA PRO A 12 14.36 -7.52 12.02
C PRO A 12 13.06 -8.27 11.72
N VAL A 13 13.03 -8.90 10.55
CA VAL A 13 11.91 -9.73 10.09
C VAL A 13 12.05 -11.12 10.69
N PHE A 14 11.01 -11.62 11.36
CA PHE A 14 11.00 -12.97 11.92
C PHE A 14 10.70 -14.01 10.85
N PHE A 15 9.70 -13.75 10.01
CA PHE A 15 9.29 -14.58 8.88
C PHE A 15 8.44 -13.77 7.90
N SER A 16 8.04 -14.42 6.80
CA SER A 16 7.21 -13.84 5.77
C SER A 16 5.80 -14.45 5.77
N LEU A 17 4.78 -13.64 5.50
CA LEU A 17 3.39 -14.09 5.45
C LEU A 17 2.73 -13.66 4.14
N GLU A 18 1.90 -14.52 3.55
CA GLU A 18 1.11 -14.17 2.37
C GLU A 18 0.16 -13.00 2.68
N ARG A 19 0.10 -12.02 1.79
CA ARG A 19 -0.64 -10.75 1.96
C ARG A 19 -2.13 -10.97 2.28
N ALA A 20 -2.80 -11.92 1.63
CA ALA A 20 -4.20 -12.24 1.88
C ALA A 20 -4.40 -12.90 3.25
N ALA A 21 -3.36 -13.54 3.82
CA ALA A 21 -3.41 -14.08 5.17
C ALA A 21 -3.27 -13.00 6.26
N ALA A 22 -2.67 -11.84 5.94
CA ALA A 22 -2.34 -10.80 6.93
C ALA A 22 -3.51 -10.37 7.86
N PRO A 23 -4.75 -10.15 7.36
CA PRO A 23 -5.87 -9.78 8.22
C PRO A 23 -6.25 -10.86 9.25
N TYR A 24 -6.02 -12.14 8.94
CA TYR A 24 -6.38 -13.26 9.81
C TYR A 24 -5.39 -13.45 10.96
N PHE A 25 -4.14 -13.03 10.78
CA PHE A 25 -3.09 -13.11 11.80
C PHE A 25 -2.87 -11.80 12.57
N GLY A 26 -3.56 -10.72 12.19
CA GLY A 26 -3.46 -9.42 12.87
C GLY A 26 -2.06 -8.80 12.82
N ILE A 27 -1.23 -9.16 11.83
CA ILE A 27 0.12 -8.62 11.70
C ILE A 27 0.07 -7.14 11.29
N LYS A 28 1.15 -6.40 11.60
CA LYS A 28 1.33 -5.04 11.09
C LYS A 28 1.73 -5.12 9.61
N ALA A 29 0.85 -4.67 8.73
CA ALA A 29 1.17 -4.46 7.31
C ALA A 29 1.51 -2.98 7.05
N TYR A 30 2.53 -2.74 6.25
CA TYR A 30 2.96 -1.39 5.87
C TYR A 30 2.63 -1.14 4.41
N GLY A 31 2.46 0.13 4.05
CA GLY A 31 2.16 0.55 2.69
C GLY A 31 2.75 1.93 2.41
N VAL A 32 2.95 2.20 1.13
CA VAL A 32 3.41 3.50 0.64
C VAL A 32 2.26 4.13 -0.15
N HIS A 33 2.01 5.40 0.11
CA HIS A 33 1.00 6.20 -0.56
C HIS A 33 1.62 7.51 -1.04
N MET A 34 1.25 7.96 -2.24
CA MET A 34 1.77 9.18 -2.85
C MET A 34 0.62 10.08 -3.28
N ASN A 35 0.67 11.32 -2.81
CA ASN A 35 -0.15 12.41 -3.31
C ASN A 35 0.57 13.07 -4.49
N GLY A 36 -0.07 13.13 -5.65
CA GLY A 36 0.41 13.95 -6.75
C GLY A 36 -0.53 15.12 -6.97
N TYR A 37 0.01 16.32 -7.12
CA TYR A 37 -0.78 17.52 -7.37
C TYR A 37 -0.12 18.36 -8.46
N ILE A 38 -0.92 19.24 -9.07
CA ILE A 38 -0.45 20.28 -9.97
C ILE A 38 -0.90 21.65 -9.45
N GLU A 39 -0.18 22.68 -9.84
CA GLU A 39 -0.57 24.08 -9.63
C GLU A 39 -1.01 24.68 -10.96
N LYS A 40 -2.20 25.26 -10.98
CA LYS A 40 -2.77 25.95 -12.14
C LYS A 40 -3.66 27.09 -11.65
N ASP A 41 -3.55 28.26 -12.26
CA ASP A 41 -4.38 29.43 -11.93
C ASP A 41 -4.36 29.75 -10.41
N GLU A 42 -3.16 29.72 -9.80
CA GLU A 42 -2.92 29.92 -8.36
C GLU A 42 -3.65 28.92 -7.43
N LYS A 43 -4.16 27.81 -7.97
CA LYS A 43 -4.84 26.75 -7.22
C LYS A 43 -4.10 25.42 -7.35
N LYS A 44 -4.17 24.62 -6.27
CA LYS A 44 -3.66 23.25 -6.23
C LYS A 44 -4.77 22.27 -6.60
N TYR A 45 -4.46 21.35 -7.50
CA TYR A 45 -5.35 20.25 -7.90
C TYR A 45 -4.69 18.93 -7.57
N LEU A 46 -5.40 18.06 -6.84
CA LEU A 46 -4.90 16.75 -6.46
C LEU A 46 -5.34 15.72 -7.51
N TRP A 47 -4.41 14.86 -7.93
CA TRP A 47 -4.73 13.67 -8.70
C TRP A 47 -5.33 12.61 -7.78
N ILE A 48 -6.57 12.23 -8.09
CA ILE A 48 -7.28 11.15 -7.40
C ILE A 48 -7.41 9.97 -8.35
N GLY A 49 -6.94 8.80 -7.92
CA GLY A 49 -7.16 7.56 -8.65
C GLY A 49 -8.57 7.03 -8.42
N LYS A 50 -9.18 6.44 -9.45
CA LYS A 50 -10.35 5.55 -9.27
C LYS A 50 -9.89 4.12 -9.47
N ARG A 51 -10.14 3.27 -8.49
CA ARG A 51 -9.73 1.87 -8.54
C ARG A 51 -10.54 1.12 -9.60
N SER A 52 -9.87 0.21 -10.32
CA SER A 52 -10.54 -0.69 -11.26
C SER A 52 -11.62 -1.51 -10.54
N GLU A 53 -12.74 -1.74 -11.21
CA GLU A 53 -13.82 -2.62 -10.71
C GLU A 53 -13.35 -4.07 -10.55
N SER A 54 -12.27 -4.47 -11.24
CA SER A 54 -11.68 -5.81 -11.12
C SER A 54 -10.76 -5.99 -9.91
N LYS A 55 -10.56 -4.96 -9.07
CA LYS A 55 -9.72 -5.10 -7.87
C LYS A 55 -10.41 -5.99 -6.83
N PRO A 56 -9.68 -6.96 -6.22
CA PRO A 56 -10.27 -7.84 -5.21
C PRO A 56 -10.61 -7.11 -3.91
N THR A 57 -10.03 -5.93 -3.67
CA THR A 57 -10.33 -5.08 -2.52
C THR A 57 -10.72 -3.69 -2.97
N TYR A 58 -11.79 -3.15 -2.39
CA TYR A 58 -12.30 -1.80 -2.62
C TYR A 58 -12.44 -1.44 -4.12
N PRO A 59 -13.15 -2.24 -4.93
CA PRO A 59 -13.38 -1.93 -6.35
C PRO A 59 -14.16 -0.61 -6.51
N GLY A 60 -13.84 0.17 -7.54
CA GLY A 60 -14.54 1.41 -7.88
C GLY A 60 -14.32 2.61 -6.94
N MET A 61 -13.67 2.40 -5.79
CA MET A 61 -13.42 3.45 -4.79
C MET A 61 -12.35 4.45 -5.25
N LEU A 62 -12.39 5.66 -4.68
CA LEU A 62 -11.32 6.66 -4.86
C LEU A 62 -10.08 6.26 -4.06
N ASP A 63 -8.90 6.63 -4.56
CA ASP A 63 -7.59 6.30 -3.99
C ASP A 63 -6.60 7.43 -4.24
N HIS A 64 -5.45 7.38 -3.57
CA HIS A 64 -4.33 8.26 -3.88
C HIS A 64 -3.80 8.02 -5.31
N LEU A 65 -2.99 8.94 -5.83
CA LEU A 65 -2.39 8.80 -7.16
C LEU A 65 -1.60 7.47 -7.30
N VAL A 66 -0.83 7.12 -6.26
CA VAL A 66 -0.18 5.81 -6.14
C VAL A 66 -0.38 5.29 -4.72
N ALA A 67 -0.72 4.01 -4.59
CA ALA A 67 -0.84 3.31 -3.31
C ALA A 67 -0.46 1.83 -3.46
N GLY A 68 0.30 1.30 -2.50
CA GLY A 68 0.75 -0.09 -2.53
C GLY A 68 1.19 -0.61 -1.17
N GLY A 69 1.09 -1.92 -0.97
CA GLY A 69 1.64 -2.58 0.21
C GLY A 69 3.16 -2.72 0.09
N LEU A 70 3.88 -2.50 1.19
CA LEU A 70 5.32 -2.72 1.27
C LEU A 70 5.59 -4.20 1.51
N VAL A 71 6.42 -4.78 0.66
CA VAL A 71 6.72 -6.22 0.63
C VAL A 71 8.13 -6.50 1.10
N ILE A 72 8.42 -7.77 1.40
CA ILE A 72 9.80 -8.21 1.56
C ILE A 72 10.53 -8.03 0.23
N ILE A 73 11.70 -7.40 0.29
CA ILE A 73 12.65 -7.33 -0.80
C ILE A 73 13.66 -8.44 -0.51
N SER A 74 13.68 -9.52 -1.30
CA SER A 74 14.83 -10.43 -1.23
C SER A 74 15.99 -9.71 -1.90
N GLU A 75 17.08 -9.47 -1.18
CA GLU A 75 18.36 -9.29 -1.87
C GLU A 75 18.68 -10.62 -2.56
N GLY A 76 19.04 -10.52 -3.84
CA GLY A 76 19.40 -11.68 -4.67
C GLY A 76 20.71 -12.31 -4.24
#